data_AF-A0A838NN28-F1
#
_entry.id   AF-A0A838NN28-F1
#
_cell.length_a   1.000
_cell.length_b   1.000
_cell.length_c   1.000
_cell.angle_alpha   90.00
_cell.angle_beta   90.00
_cell.angle_gamma   90.00
#
_symmetry.space_group_name_H-M   'P 1'
#
loop_
_entity.id
_entity.type
_entity.pdbx_description
1 polymer ?
#
loop_
_entity_poly.entity_id
_entity_poly.type
_entity_poly.pdbx_seq_one_letter_code
_entity_poly.pdbx_strand_id
1 'polypeptide(L)'
;MTIRDNEPPPTRGAQHQALAVFLGRWKAEGKSYGSPKQPADDPKSAAEPWVSTHTGKWHTGKFFLIQDERATTGGKPFDTLSVMGVDPVTGRYFARSFENHGFYRHYDVAVEG
;
A
#
# COMPACT_ATOMS: atom_id res chain seq x y z
N MET A 1 -19.35 16.15 -5.75
CA MET A 1 -18.82 14.97 -6.47
C MET A 1 -19.74 14.74 -7.65
N THR A 2 -19.32 15.13 -8.85
CA THR A 2 -20.15 15.01 -10.05
C THR A 2 -19.74 13.72 -10.74
N ILE A 3 -20.59 12.70 -10.70
CA ILE A 3 -20.45 11.57 -11.62
C ILE A 3 -20.67 12.16 -13.00
N ARG A 4 -19.68 12.06 -13.89
CA ARG A 4 -19.82 12.51 -15.26
C ARG A 4 -20.62 11.43 -15.99
N ASP A 5 -21.89 11.69 -16.25
CA ASP A 5 -22.82 10.72 -16.88
C ASP A 5 -22.38 10.24 -18.28
N ASN A 6 -21.33 10.83 -18.86
CA ASN A 6 -20.76 10.48 -20.17
C ASN A 6 -19.36 9.85 -20.11
N GLU A 7 -18.84 9.47 -18.93
CA GLU A 7 -17.56 8.76 -18.87
C GLU A 7 -17.75 7.29 -19.28
N PRO A 8 -16.98 6.77 -20.26
CA PRO A 8 -17.07 5.36 -20.62
C PRO A 8 -16.73 4.49 -19.39
N PRO A 9 -17.40 3.35 -19.20
CA PRO A 9 -17.09 2.46 -18.09
C PRO A 9 -15.61 2.07 -18.08
N PRO A 10 -14.95 2.02 -16.90
CA PRO A 10 -13.56 1.62 -16.83
C PRO A 10 -13.39 0.17 -17.33
N THR A 11 -12.33 -0.08 -18.07
CA THR A 11 -11.99 -1.41 -18.59
C THR A 11 -10.78 -1.98 -17.87
N ARG A 12 -10.84 -3.26 -17.50
CA ARG A 12 -9.67 -3.95 -16.94
C ARG A 12 -8.70 -4.28 -18.07
N GLY A 13 -7.42 -4.08 -17.81
CA GLY A 13 -6.34 -4.38 -18.74
C GLY A 13 -5.19 -5.13 -18.06
N ALA A 14 -4.11 -5.34 -18.80
CA ALA A 14 -2.90 -6.04 -18.32
C ALA A 14 -2.35 -5.44 -17.01
N GLN A 15 -2.46 -4.12 -16.85
CA GLN A 15 -2.01 -3.44 -15.64
C GLN A 15 -2.79 -3.88 -14.40
N HIS A 16 -4.10 -4.03 -14.51
CA HIS A 16 -4.91 -4.58 -13.41
C HIS A 16 -4.51 -6.02 -13.08
N GLN A 17 -4.11 -6.80 -14.09
CA GLN A 17 -3.64 -8.17 -13.86
C GLN A 17 -2.26 -8.20 -13.18
N ALA A 18 -1.37 -7.25 -13.46
CA ALA A 18 -0.05 -7.19 -12.84
C ALA A 18 -0.12 -7.01 -11.31
N LEU A 19 -1.14 -6.32 -10.80
CA LEU A 19 -1.40 -6.18 -9.36
C LEU A 19 -1.73 -7.52 -8.67
N ALA A 20 -2.04 -8.59 -9.42
CA ALA A 20 -2.39 -9.89 -8.85
C ALA A 20 -1.26 -10.53 -8.02
N VAL A 21 -0.01 -10.07 -8.20
CA VAL A 21 1.14 -10.52 -7.39
C VAL A 21 0.94 -10.28 -5.89
N PHE A 22 0.15 -9.26 -5.51
CA PHE A 22 -0.10 -8.93 -4.11
C PHE A 22 -1.25 -9.72 -3.48
N LEU A 23 -1.92 -10.61 -4.23
CA LEU A 23 -3.03 -11.39 -3.69
C LEU A 23 -2.56 -12.45 -2.70
N GLY A 24 -3.44 -12.81 -1.77
CA GLY A 24 -3.18 -13.84 -0.78
C GLY A 24 -2.59 -13.29 0.51
N ARG A 25 -1.99 -14.18 1.29
CA ARG A 25 -1.43 -13.85 2.61
C ARG A 25 0.09 -13.91 2.55
N TRP A 26 0.72 -12.82 2.97
CA TRP A 26 2.17 -12.66 3.03
C TRP A 26 2.62 -12.42 4.46
N LYS A 27 3.83 -12.86 4.78
CA LYS A 27 4.53 -12.50 6.01
C LYS A 27 5.85 -11.83 5.64
N ALA A 28 6.21 -10.78 6.36
CA ALA A 28 7.49 -10.11 6.20
C ALA A 28 8.11 -9.82 7.57
N GLU A 29 9.44 -9.82 7.60
CA GLU A 29 10.26 -9.50 8.76
C GLU A 29 11.38 -8.56 8.32
N GLY A 30 11.78 -7.64 9.18
CA GLY A 30 12.78 -6.64 8.84
C GLY A 30 13.16 -5.72 9.99
N LYS A 31 13.70 -4.56 9.63
CA LYS A 31 14.11 -3.51 10.55
C LYS A 31 13.46 -2.19 10.17
N SER A 32 12.87 -1.51 11.15
CA SER A 32 12.34 -0.16 11.04
C SER A 32 13.35 0.87 11.56
N TYR A 33 13.52 1.94 10.79
CA TYR A 33 14.39 3.07 11.13
C TYR A 33 13.60 4.38 11.24
N GLY A 34 12.29 4.31 11.51
CA GLY A 34 11.39 5.47 11.60
C GLY A 34 11.08 5.94 13.02
N SER A 35 11.71 5.33 14.04
CA SER A 35 11.42 5.62 15.46
C SER A 35 11.87 7.04 15.84
N PRO A 36 11.13 7.78 16.69
CA PRO A 36 11.60 9.07 17.24
C PRO A 36 12.91 8.98 18.03
N LYS A 37 13.37 7.76 18.37
CA LYS A 37 14.64 7.50 19.05
C LYS A 37 15.84 7.48 18.10
N GLN A 38 15.64 7.60 16.78
CA GLN A 38 16.75 7.63 15.84
C GLN A 38 17.56 8.92 16.00
N PRO A 39 18.87 8.84 16.24
CA PRO A 39 19.72 10.02 16.27
C PRO A 39 19.93 10.55 14.85
N ALA A 40 20.01 11.88 14.71
CA ALA A 40 20.05 12.54 13.40
C ALA A 40 21.38 12.32 12.65
N ASP A 41 22.47 12.15 13.39
CA ASP A 41 23.83 11.89 12.88
C ASP A 41 24.05 10.43 12.48
N ASP A 42 23.31 9.50 13.07
CA ASP A 42 23.28 8.09 12.65
C ASP A 42 21.85 7.50 12.68
N PRO A 43 21.02 7.78 11.67
CA PRO A 43 19.62 7.37 11.62
C PRO A 43 19.42 5.86 11.44
N LYS A 44 20.49 5.07 11.35
CA LYS A 44 20.44 3.61 11.27
C LYS A 44 20.94 2.90 12.53
N SER A 45 21.44 3.64 13.53
CA SER A 45 22.02 3.07 14.74
C SER A 45 20.99 2.43 15.69
N ALA A 46 19.72 2.84 15.65
CA ALA A 46 18.69 2.40 16.60
C ALA A 46 17.56 1.60 15.93
N ALA A 47 17.88 0.60 15.13
CA ALA A 47 16.90 -0.23 14.42
C ALA A 47 15.88 -0.90 15.37
N GLU A 48 14.59 -0.80 15.06
CA GLU A 48 13.54 -1.57 15.75
C GLU A 48 13.12 -2.77 14.89
N PRO A 49 12.86 -3.95 15.48
CA PRO A 49 12.39 -5.10 14.72
C PRO A 49 11.01 -4.81 14.12
N TRP A 50 10.83 -5.23 12.86
CA TRP A 50 9.57 -5.18 12.13
C TRP A 50 9.09 -6.60 11.83
N VAL A 51 7.82 -6.88 12.11
CA VAL A 51 7.14 -8.10 11.67
C VAL A 51 5.77 -7.71 11.16
N SER A 52 5.38 -8.18 9.98
CA SER A 52 4.06 -7.91 9.42
C SER A 52 3.41 -9.13 8.76
N THR A 53 2.08 -9.12 8.74
CA THR A 53 1.26 -9.96 7.88
C THR A 53 0.46 -9.07 6.94
N HIS A 54 0.50 -9.34 5.64
CA HIS A 54 -0.31 -8.66 4.64
C HIS A 54 -1.36 -9.63 4.09
N THR A 55 -2.59 -9.16 3.90
CA THR A 55 -3.63 -9.90 3.18
C THR A 55 -4.14 -9.06 2.03
N GLY A 56 -3.82 -9.48 0.80
CA GLY A 56 -4.28 -8.86 -0.43
C GLY A 56 -5.49 -9.59 -1.01
N LYS A 57 -6.52 -8.83 -1.38
CA LYS A 57 -7.72 -9.34 -2.06
C LYS A 57 -8.22 -8.35 -3.10
N TRP A 58 -8.89 -8.86 -4.13
CA TRP A 58 -9.69 -8.00 -4.99
C TRP A 58 -10.88 -7.43 -4.22
N HIS A 59 -11.16 -6.15 -4.43
CA HIS A 59 -12.49 -5.61 -4.20
C HIS A 59 -13.47 -6.13 -5.26
N THR A 60 -14.77 -6.01 -4.99
CA THR A 60 -15.83 -6.24 -5.98
C THR A 60 -15.54 -5.45 -7.27
N GLY A 61 -15.71 -6.11 -8.43
CA GLY A 61 -15.35 -5.59 -9.74
C GLY A 61 -13.89 -5.80 -10.15
N LYS A 62 -12.99 -6.15 -9.22
CA LYS A 62 -11.57 -6.48 -9.47
C LYS A 62 -10.74 -5.36 -10.14
N PHE A 63 -11.20 -4.12 -10.05
CA PHE A 63 -10.44 -2.93 -10.47
C PHE A 63 -9.46 -2.46 -9.41
N PHE A 64 -9.79 -2.71 -8.14
CA PHE A 64 -8.98 -2.29 -6.99
C PHE A 64 -8.58 -3.50 -6.15
N LEU A 65 -7.31 -3.54 -5.76
CA LEU A 65 -6.80 -4.48 -4.78
C LEU A 65 -6.79 -3.81 -3.40
N ILE A 66 -7.34 -4.49 -2.40
CA ILE A 66 -7.27 -4.09 -1.01
C ILE A 66 -6.20 -4.94 -0.34
N GLN A 67 -5.26 -4.27 0.32
CA GLN A 67 -4.27 -4.91 1.19
C GLN A 67 -4.50 -4.43 2.63
N ASP A 68 -4.74 -5.37 3.53
CA ASP A 68 -4.74 -5.14 4.98
C ASP A 68 -3.41 -5.67 5.54
N GLU A 69 -2.63 -4.77 6.13
CA GLU A 69 -1.38 -5.07 6.81
C GLU A 69 -1.55 -4.93 8.32
N ARG A 70 -1.10 -5.96 9.05
CA ARG A 70 -0.92 -5.93 10.49
C ARG A 70 0.55 -6.05 10.80
N ALA A 71 1.16 -4.98 11.30
CA ALA A 71 2.57 -4.95 11.63
C ALA A 71 2.83 -4.56 13.09
N THR A 72 4.01 -4.93 13.56
CA THR A 72 4.55 -4.50 14.85
C THR A 72 5.93 -3.90 14.64
N THR A 73 6.15 -2.67 15.13
CA THR A 73 7.46 -1.99 15.17
C THR A 73 7.79 -1.62 16.60
N GLY A 74 8.95 -2.03 17.10
CA GLY A 74 9.37 -1.70 18.48
C GLY A 74 8.37 -2.15 19.55
N GLY A 75 7.64 -3.25 19.30
CA GLY A 75 6.58 -3.76 20.18
C GLY A 75 5.24 -3.03 20.09
N LYS A 76 5.07 -2.08 19.16
CA LYS A 76 3.83 -1.32 18.97
C LYS A 76 3.15 -1.64 17.63
N PRO A 77 1.81 -1.69 17.56
CA PRO A 77 1.09 -1.92 16.31
C PRO A 77 1.32 -0.81 15.28
N PHE A 78 1.51 -1.20 14.03
CA PHE A 78 1.57 -0.33 12.85
C PHE A 78 0.71 -0.99 11.77
N ASP A 79 -0.59 -0.71 11.81
CA ASP A 79 -1.54 -1.33 10.90
C ASP A 79 -1.82 -0.40 9.72
N THR A 80 -1.86 -0.95 8.51
CA THR A 80 -2.06 -0.18 7.29
C THR A 80 -3.13 -0.83 6.41
N LEU A 81 -4.13 -0.04 6.01
CA LEU A 81 -5.05 -0.41 4.93
C LEU A 81 -4.61 0.30 3.65
N SER A 82 -4.40 -0.45 2.57
CA SER A 82 -4.03 0.10 1.27
C SER A 82 -5.03 -0.29 0.19
N VAL A 83 -5.38 0.67 -0.66
CA VAL A 83 -6.12 0.45 -1.91
C VAL A 83 -5.19 0.73 -3.07
N MET A 84 -4.96 -0.28 -3.90
CA MET A 84 -4.13 -0.21 -5.10
C MET A 84 -5.00 -0.31 -6.35
N GLY A 85 -4.62 0.40 -7.40
CA GLY A 85 -5.34 0.39 -8.67
C GLY A 85 -4.55 1.03 -9.80
N VAL A 86 -5.25 1.26 -10.91
CA VAL A 86 -4.73 1.96 -12.09
C VAL A 86 -5.56 3.22 -12.28
N ASP A 87 -4.90 4.36 -12.44
CA ASP A 87 -5.54 5.60 -12.85
C ASP A 87 -5.97 5.48 -14.32
N PRO A 88 -7.27 5.57 -14.64
CA PRO A 88 -7.75 5.43 -16.01
C PRO A 88 -7.34 6.58 -16.93
N VAL A 89 -6.97 7.74 -16.37
CA VAL A 89 -6.56 8.92 -17.16
C VAL A 89 -5.11 8.80 -17.59
N THR A 90 -4.24 8.42 -16.66
CA THR A 90 -2.79 8.39 -16.89
C THR A 90 -2.25 6.99 -17.21
N GLY A 91 -3.03 5.94 -16.94
CA GLY A 91 -2.60 4.55 -16.99
C GLY A 91 -1.56 4.20 -15.92
N ARG A 92 -1.30 5.07 -14.95
CA ARG A 92 -0.30 4.81 -13.89
C ARG A 92 -0.92 4.02 -12.74
N TYR A 93 -0.09 3.26 -12.04
CA TYR A 93 -0.53 2.65 -10.79
C TYR A 93 -0.63 3.69 -9.69
N PHE A 94 -1.51 3.44 -8.72
CA PHE A 94 -1.54 4.20 -7.48
C PHE A 94 -1.66 3.27 -6.28
N ALA A 95 -1.23 3.77 -5.12
CA ALA A 95 -1.56 3.21 -3.81
C ALA A 95 -2.06 4.32 -2.89
N ARG A 96 -3.21 4.11 -2.26
CA ARG A 96 -3.74 4.97 -1.19
C ARG A 96 -3.70 4.21 0.10
N SER A 97 -2.97 4.72 1.09
CA SER A 97 -2.69 4.02 2.33
C SER A 97 -3.17 4.82 3.54
N PHE A 98 -3.77 4.11 4.49
CA PHE A 98 -4.33 4.65 5.72
C PHE A 98 -3.73 3.90 6.89
N GLU A 99 -3.03 4.62 7.76
CA GLU A 99 -2.31 4.06 8.90
C GLU A 99 -3.13 4.23 10.19
N ASN A 100 -3.04 3.27 11.11
CA ASN A 100 -3.69 3.35 12.43
C ASN A 100 -3.23 4.54 13.29
N HIS A 101 -2.11 5.17 12.92
CA HIS A 101 -1.61 6.40 13.54
C HIS A 101 -2.28 7.68 13.01
N GLY A 102 -3.22 7.57 12.08
CA GLY A 102 -3.99 8.69 11.54
C GLY A 102 -3.40 9.31 10.28
N PHE A 103 -2.34 8.74 9.70
CA PHE A 103 -1.75 9.22 8.46
C PHE A 103 -2.50 8.69 7.23
N TYR A 104 -2.61 9.56 6.22
CA TYR A 104 -3.04 9.23 4.88
C TYR A 104 -1.91 9.54 3.90
N ARG A 105 -1.63 8.60 2.99
CA ARG A 105 -0.63 8.75 1.92
C ARG A 105 -1.25 8.36 0.58
N HIS A 106 -0.96 9.13 -0.45
CA HIS A 106 -1.21 8.79 -1.85
C HIS A 106 0.14 8.66 -2.54
N TYR A 107 0.36 7.52 -3.19
CA TYR A 107 1.55 7.24 -3.99
C TYR A 107 1.13 7.06 -5.44
N ASP A 108 1.79 7.80 -6.33
CA ASP A 108 1.85 7.44 -7.74
C ASP A 108 2.97 6.42 -7.91
N VAL A 109 2.66 5.27 -8.50
CA VAL A 109 3.55 4.12 -8.55
C VAL A 109 4.04 3.92 -9.99
N ALA A 110 5.35 3.96 -10.16
CA ALA A 110 6.04 3.59 -11.38
C ALA A 110 6.58 2.16 -11.26
N VAL A 111 6.66 1.46 -12.39
CA VAL A 111 7.33 0.15 -12.48
C VAL A 111 8.63 0.37 -13.23
N GLU A 112 9.75 0.09 -12.58
CA GLU A 112 11.08 0.03 -13.20
C GLU A 112 11.42 -1.44 -13.44
N GLY A 113 11.83 -1.78 -14.67
CA GLY A 113 12.13 -3.14 -15.09
C GLY A 113 12.04 -3.33 -16.59
#